data_AF-A0A752BUC9-F1
#
_entry.id   AF-A0A752BUC9-F1
#
_cell.length_a   1.000
_cell.length_b   1.000
_cell.length_c   1.000
_cell.angle_alpha   90.00
_cell.angle_beta   90.00
_cell.angle_gamma   90.00
#
_symmetry.space_group_name_H-M   'P 1'
#
loop_
_entity.id
_entity.type
_entity.pdbx_description
1 polymer ?
#
loop_
_entity_poly.entity_id
_entity_poly.type
_entity_poly.pdbx_seq_one_letter_code
_entity_poly.pdbx_strand_id
1 'polypeptide(L)' 'KDINDINKYTVELMQENNISIPDGMYSFLLHQGYSALFFIERDDDPSVYCYTEGKEIKKTKYVFSEYVLAEIELYNRYQ' A
#
# COMPACT_ATOMS: atom_id res chain seq x y z
N LYS A 1 6.71 -1.22 12.56
CA LYS A 1 6.84 -2.55 11.90
C LYS A 1 7.98 -2.44 10.92
N ASP A 2 8.76 -3.50 10.71
CA ASP A 2 9.74 -3.52 9.62
C ASP A 2 8.98 -3.42 8.28
N ILE A 3 9.58 -2.80 7.27
CA ILE A 3 9.01 -2.74 5.92
C ILE A 3 8.83 -4.14 5.31
N ASN A 4 9.68 -5.08 5.72
CA ASN A 4 9.54 -6.50 5.37
C ASN A 4 8.27 -7.11 5.98
N ASP A 5 7.90 -6.70 7.20
CA ASP A 5 6.66 -7.14 7.85
C ASP A 5 5.43 -6.63 7.08
N ILE A 6 5.47 -5.39 6.58
CA ILE A 6 4.36 -4.80 5.82
C ILE A 6 4.07 -5.59 4.55
N ASN A 7 5.11 -5.95 3.79
CA ASN A 7 4.96 -6.74 2.57
C ASN A 7 4.41 -8.14 2.88
N LYS A 8 4.98 -8.82 3.88
CA LYS A 8 4.52 -10.14 4.33
C LYS A 8 3.03 -10.10 4.72
N TYR A 9 2.65 -9.18 5.60
CA TYR A 9 1.27 -9.09 6.09
C TYR A 9 0.28 -8.64 5.01
N THR A 10 0.71 -7.87 4.02
CA THR A 10 -0.14 -7.52 2.87
C THR A 10 -0.44 -8.74 2.01
N VAL A 11 0.57 -9.59 1.77
CA VAL A 11 0.40 -10.85 1.04
C VAL A 11 -0.53 -11.79 1.81
N GLU A 12 -0.33 -11.95 3.12
CA GLU A 12 -1.21 -12.77 3.98
C GLU A 12 -2.66 -12.27 3.91
N LEU A 13 -2.89 -10.96 4.11
CA LEU A 13 -4.21 -10.33 4.03
C LEU A 13 -4.92 -10.61 2.68
N MET A 14 -4.21 -10.48 1.56
CA MET A 14 -4.77 -10.73 0.23
C MET A 14 -5.06 -12.22 0.01
N GLN A 15 -4.16 -13.11 0.44
CA GLN A 15 -4.34 -14.57 0.31
C GLN A 15 -5.54 -15.07 1.12
N GLU A 16 -5.69 -14.61 2.37
CA GLU A 16 -6.82 -14.94 3.25
C GLU A 16 -8.17 -14.52 2.64
N ASN A 17 -8.15 -13.52 1.76
CA ASN A 17 -9.33 -12.98 1.08
C ASN A 17 -9.48 -13.43 -0.38
N ASN A 18 -8.71 -14.44 -0.83
CA ASN A 18 -8.74 -14.99 -2.19
C ASN A 18 -8.40 -13.97 -3.29
N ILE A 19 -7.55 -13.00 -2.98
CA ILE A 19 -7.06 -12.01 -3.94
C ILE A 19 -5.76 -12.49 -4.55
N SER A 20 -5.68 -12.44 -5.89
CA SER A 20 -4.45 -12.72 -6.61
C SER A 20 -3.43 -11.62 -6.35
N ILE A 21 -2.22 -12.02 -5.90
CA ILE A 21 -1.13 -11.10 -5.63
C ILE A 21 -0.56 -10.58 -6.95
N PRO A 22 -0.52 -9.27 -7.20
CA PRO A 22 0.13 -8.74 -8.39
C PRO A 22 1.63 -9.01 -8.40
N ASP A 23 2.15 -9.47 -9.54
CA ASP A 23 3.59 -9.71 -9.71
C ASP A 23 4.39 -8.41 -9.50
N GLY A 24 5.42 -8.47 -8.66
CA GLY A 24 6.27 -7.31 -8.38
C GLY A 24 5.68 -6.31 -7.38
N MET A 25 4.52 -6.61 -6.79
CA MET A 25 3.92 -5.80 -5.73
C MET A 25 4.92 -5.46 -4.63
N TYR A 26 4.94 -4.18 -4.25
CA TYR A 26 5.62 -3.69 -3.06
C TYR A 26 4.67 -2.83 -2.23
N SER A 27 4.36 -3.30 -1.02
CA SER A 27 3.51 -2.61 -0.07
C SER A 27 4.34 -1.70 0.83
N PHE A 28 3.93 -0.44 0.93
CA PHE A 28 4.60 0.57 1.75
C PHE A 28 3.75 1.02 2.95
N LEU A 29 2.46 0.67 2.97
CA LEU A 29 1.56 0.99 4.07
C LEU A 29 0.54 -0.13 4.27
N LEU A 30 0.39 -0.56 5.53
CA LEU A 30 -0.67 -1.46 5.96
C LEU A 30 -1.42 -0.84 7.14
N HIS A 31 -2.64 -0.38 6.88
CA HIS A 31 -3.50 0.25 7.87
C HIS A 31 -4.26 -0.82 8.66
N GLN A 32 -3.90 -0.95 9.95
CA GLN A 32 -4.57 -1.79 10.95
C GLN A 32 -4.80 -3.26 10.54
N GLY A 33 -4.07 -3.75 9.55
CA GLY A 33 -4.16 -5.14 9.07
C GLY A 33 -5.27 -5.42 8.05
N TYR A 34 -6.09 -4.44 7.64
CA TYR A 34 -7.21 -4.68 6.72
C TYR A 34 -7.18 -3.85 5.44
N SER A 35 -6.29 -2.86 5.33
CA SER A 35 -6.13 -2.10 4.09
C SER A 35 -4.67 -1.79 3.80
N ALA A 36 -4.25 -1.98 2.56
CA ALA A 36 -2.87 -1.83 2.13
C ALA A 36 -2.77 -0.88 0.94
N LEU A 37 -1.70 -0.08 0.92
CA LEU A 37 -1.27 0.69 -0.25
C LEU A 37 0.04 0.11 -0.77
N PHE A 38 0.09 -0.09 -2.08
CA PHE A 38 1.21 -0.72 -2.75
C PHE A 38 1.37 -0.17 -4.17
N PHE A 39 2.54 -0.39 -4.75
CA PHE A 39 2.79 -0.18 -6.17
C PHE A 39 3.28 -1.47 -6.82
N ILE A 40 3.20 -1.54 -8.14
CA ILE A 40 3.62 -2.71 -8.94
C ILE A 40 4.80 -2.33 -9.83
N GLU A 41 4.72 -1.12 -10.39
CA GLU A 41 5.72 -0.53 -11.25
C GLU A 41 6.96 -0.13 -10.44
N ARG A 42 8.14 -0.19 -11.07
CA ARG A 42 9.43 0.20 -10.46
C ARG A 42 10.05 1.42 -11.15
N ASP A 43 9.21 2.32 -11.62
CA ASP A 43 9.63 3.65 -12.06
C ASP A 43 9.90 4.56 -10.84
N ASP A 44 10.36 5.79 -11.11
CA ASP A 44 10.80 6.72 -10.06
C ASP A 44 9.64 7.18 -9.15
N ASP A 45 8.40 7.21 -9.66
CA ASP A 45 7.22 7.66 -8.93
C ASP A 45 5.96 6.87 -9.35
N PRO A 46 5.80 5.65 -8.82
CA PRO A 46 4.82 4.72 -9.34
C PRO A 46 3.40 5.09 -8.97
N SER A 47 2.47 4.60 -9.79
CA SER A 47 1.05 4.63 -9.45
C SER A 47 0.77 3.79 -8.21
N VAL A 48 -0.05 4.32 -7.30
CA VAL A 48 -0.45 3.59 -6.11
C VAL A 48 -1.76 2.85 -6.32
N TYR A 49 -1.81 1.62 -5.82
CA TYR A 49 -2.99 0.78 -5.74
C TYR A 49 -3.37 0.59 -4.28
N CYS A 50 -4.66 0.40 -4.06
CA CYS A 50 -5.24 0.14 -2.75
C CYS A 50 -5.98 -1.19 -2.76
N TYR A 51 -5.77 -1.95 -1.70
CA TYR A 51 -6.62 -3.08 -1.34
C TYR A 51 -7.23 -2.83 0.04
N THR A 52 -8.51 -3.17 0.18
CA THR A 52 -9.22 -3.21 1.45
C THR A 52 -9.92 -4.56 1.54
N GLU A 53 -9.89 -5.19 2.71
CA GLU A 53 -10.53 -6.47 2.99
C GLU A 53 -11.95 -6.56 2.40
N GLY A 54 -12.22 -7.63 1.65
CA GLY A 54 -13.50 -7.88 0.99
C GLY A 54 -13.80 -6.96 -0.21
N LYS A 55 -12.83 -6.19 -0.73
CA LYS A 55 -12.97 -5.36 -1.94
C LYS A 55 -12.00 -5.79 -3.02
N GLU A 56 -12.25 -5.35 -4.25
CA GLU A 56 -11.28 -5.50 -5.34
C GLU A 56 -10.11 -4.53 -5.17
N ILE A 57 -8.95 -4.90 -5.71
CA ILE A 57 -7.81 -3.99 -5.85
C ILE A 57 -8.21 -2.81 -6.75
N LYS A 58 -7.89 -1.59 -6.34
CA LYS A 58 -8.17 -0.38 -7.12
C LYS A 58 -6.93 0.46 -7.31
N LYS A 59 -6.70 0.92 -8.54
CA LYS A 59 -5.75 2.00 -8.81
C LYS A 59 -6.26 3.30 -8.19
N THR A 60 -5.42 3.96 -7.43
CA THR A 60 -5.73 5.29 -6.85
C THR A 60 -5.48 6.38 -7.89
N LYS A 61 -5.87 7.61 -7.57
CA LYS A 61 -5.59 8.78 -8.42
C LYS A 61 -4.22 9.42 -8.17
N TYR A 62 -3.43 8.86 -7.25
CA TYR A 62 -2.19 9.44 -6.76
C TYR A 62 -0.99 8.54 -7.03
N VAL A 63 0.19 9.14 -7.05
CA VAL A 63 1.48 8.46 -7.12
C VAL A 63 2.14 8.36 -5.75
N PHE A 64 3.21 7.57 -5.65
CA PHE A 64 3.86 7.27 -4.37
C PHE A 64 4.36 8.53 -3.66
N SER A 65 4.99 9.46 -4.38
CA SER A 65 5.52 10.70 -3.82
C SER A 65 4.42 11.55 -3.16
N GLU A 66 3.22 11.61 -3.73
CA GLU A 66 2.09 12.34 -3.17
C GLU A 66 1.62 11.77 -1.82
N TYR A 67 1.64 10.44 -1.66
CA TYR A 67 1.32 9.80 -0.38
C TYR A 67 2.38 10.10 0.68
N VAL A 68 3.66 10.02 0.32
CA VAL A 68 4.76 10.33 1.25
C VAL A 68 4.72 11.80 1.68
N LEU A 69 4.49 12.72 0.74
CA LEU A 69 4.35 14.15 1.03
C LEU A 69 3.18 14.41 1.97
N ALA A 70 2.00 13.82 1.72
CA ALA A 70 0.85 13.96 2.59
C ALA A 70 1.14 13.47 4.01
N GLU A 71 1.89 12.38 4.17
CA GLU A 71 2.27 11.85 5.49
C GLU A 71 3.27 12.76 6.22
N ILE A 72 4.24 13.34 5.51
CA ILE A 72 5.16 14.35 6.05
C ILE A 72 4.40 15.61 6.51
N GLU A 73 3.46 16.09 5.70
CA GLU A 73 2.63 17.26 6.04
C GLU A 73 1.76 17.01 7.27
N LEU A 74 1.17 15.82 7.38
CA LEU A 74 0.41 15.42 8.56
C LEU A 74 1.29 15.36 9.81
N TYR A 75 2.49 14.76 9.70
CA TYR A 75 3.44 14.72 10.79
C TYR A 75 3.80 16.14 11.27
N ASN A 76 4.14 17.04 10.34
CA ASN A 76 4.50 18.42 10.67
C ASN A 76 3.35 19.23 11.29
N ARG A 77 2.09 18.87 11.01
CA ARG A 77 0.92 19.58 11.55
C ARG A 77 0.54 19.15 12.96
N TYR A 78 0.86 17.92 13.35
CA TYR A 78 0.42 17.31 14.61
C TYR A 78 1.57 16.93 15.56
N GLN A 79 2.77 17.44 15.31
CA GLN A 79 3.87 17.55 16.28
C GLN A 79 3.82 18.92 16.97
#